data_AF-A0A373FXQ1-F1
#
_entry.id   AF-A0A373FXQ1-F1
#
_cell.length_a   1.000
_cell.length_b   1.000
_cell.length_c   1.000
_cell.angle_alpha   90.00
_cell.angle_beta   90.00
_cell.angle_gamma   90.00
#
_symmetry.space_group_name_H-M   'P 1'
#
loop_
_entity.id
_entity.type
_entity.pdbx_description
1 polymer ?
#
loop_
_entity_poly.entity_id
_entity_poly.type
_entity_poly.pdbx_seq_one_letter_code
_entity_poly.pdbx_strand_id
1 'polypeptide(L)' 'MDKTIVGNNAGKVWYALKEIGEISIPELARRLNLSVESTALAAGWLARENKICIQRKNGLIALSDESAFPFSFG' A
#
# COMPACT_ATOMS: atom_id res chain seq x y z
N MET A 1 -18.25 -2.65 -6.56
CA MET A 1 -17.12 -1.84 -6.04
C MET A 1 -16.67 -0.90 -7.15
N ASP A 2 -16.79 0.41 -6.96
CA ASP A 2 -16.41 1.39 -7.97
C ASP A 2 -14.89 1.49 -8.10
N LYS A 3 -14.36 1.17 -9.29
CA LYS A 3 -12.92 1.20 -9.58
C LYS A 3 -12.30 2.60 -9.37
N THR A 4 -13.09 3.65 -9.57
CA THR A 4 -12.68 5.04 -9.37
C THR A 4 -12.36 5.35 -7.90
N ILE A 5 -13.15 4.80 -6.98
CA ILE A 5 -12.95 4.98 -5.53
C ILE A 5 -11.67 4.27 -5.08
N VAL A 6 -11.45 3.03 -5.56
CA VAL A 6 -10.23 2.27 -5.24
C VAL A 6 -8.99 2.97 -5.78
N GLY A 7 -9.05 3.50 -7.02
CA GLY A 7 -7.95 4.28 -7.60
C GLY A 7 -7.64 5.57 -6.83
N ASN A 8 -8.66 6.31 -6.39
CA ASN A 8 -8.46 7.51 -5.57
C ASN A 8 -7.84 7.19 -4.20
N ASN A 9 -8.30 6.11 -3.56
CA ASN A 9 -7.73 5.63 -2.30
C ASN A 9 -6.30 5.11 -2.48
N ALA A 10 -6.01 4.45 -3.60
CA ALA A 10 -4.66 4.03 -3.98
C ALA A 10 -3.69 5.21 -4.09
N GLY A 11 -4.11 6.33 -4.67
CA GLY A 11 -3.30 7.55 -4.72
C GLY A 11 -2.93 8.07 -3.31
N LYS A 12 -3.91 8.11 -2.39
CA LYS A 12 -3.68 8.52 -0.99
C LYS A 12 -2.73 7.57 -0.26
N VAL A 13 -2.93 6.26 -0.42
CA VAL A 13 -2.06 5.22 0.14
C VAL A 13 -0.64 5.37 -0.37
N TRP A 14 -0.46 5.54 -1.68
CA TRP A 14 0.85 5.67 -2.29
C TRP A 14 1.57 6.93 -1.80
N TYR A 15 0.89 8.07 -1.73
CA TYR A 15 1.48 9.31 -1.20
C TYR A 15 1.94 9.16 0.26
N ALA A 16 1.08 8.64 1.13
CA ALA A 16 1.43 8.41 2.53
C ALA A 16 2.59 7.40 2.68
N LEU A 17 2.65 6.40 1.80
CA LEU A 17 3.72 5.42 1.79
C LEU A 17 5.06 6.02 1.37
N LYS A 18 5.10 6.93 0.38
CA LYS A 18 6.34 7.63 -0.01
C LYS A 18 6.91 8.49 1.11
N GLU A 19 6.07 9.05 1.97
CA GLU A 19 6.53 9.84 3.14
C GLU A 19 7.05 8.97 4.29
N ILE A 20 6.44 7.82 4.54
CA ILE A 20 6.78 6.94 5.69
C ILE A 20 7.89 5.93 5.33
N GLY A 21 7.93 5.49 4.07
CA GLY A 21 8.77 4.41 3.58
C GLY A 21 8.13 3.03 3.77
N GLU A 22 7.85 2.63 5.01
CA GLU A 22 7.25 1.33 5.35
C GLU A 22 6.19 1.46 6.44
N ILE A 23 5.02 0.86 6.23
CA ILE A 23 3.91 0.90 7.19
C ILE A 23 3.01 -0.33 7.08
N SER A 24 2.44 -0.77 8.19
CA SER A 24 1.47 -1.88 8.19
C SER A 24 0.10 -1.44 7.68
N ILE A 25 -0.63 -2.35 7.03
CA ILE A 25 -2.01 -2.11 6.56
C ILE A 25 -2.92 -1.48 7.63
N PRO A 26 -3.01 -2.02 8.87
CA PRO A 26 -3.90 -1.44 9.89
C PRO A 26 -3.46 -0.04 10.33
N GLU A 27 -2.16 0.22 10.44
CA GLU A 27 -1.66 1.54 10.85
C GLU A 27 -1.88 2.58 9.74
N LEU A 28 -1.69 2.18 8.49
CA LEU A 28 -1.98 3.02 7.32
C LEU A 28 -3.47 3.35 7.22
N ALA A 29 -4.35 2.36 7.47
CA ALA A 29 -5.79 2.56 7.49
C ALA A 29 -6.19 3.59 8.57
N ARG A 30 -5.62 3.48 9.77
CA ARG A 30 -5.82 4.44 10.87
C ARG A 30 -5.36 5.85 10.48
N ARG A 31 -4.20 5.98 9.85
CA ARG A 31 -3.63 7.27 9.43
C ARG A 31 -4.47 7.97 8.37
N LEU A 32 -5.00 7.20 7.40
CA LEU A 32 -5.81 7.72 6.30
C LEU A 32 -7.31 7.81 6.63
N ASN A 33 -7.71 7.41 7.84
CA ASN A 33 -9.12 7.27 8.23
C ASN A 33 -9.93 6.42 7.23
N LEU A 34 -9.31 5.36 6.72
CA LEU A 34 -9.90 4.41 5.79
C LEU A 34 -10.19 3.09 6.49
N SER A 35 -11.13 2.29 5.96
CA SER A 35 -11.29 0.91 6.43
C SER A 35 -10.10 0.06 6.02
N VAL A 36 -9.77 -0.95 6.83
CA VAL A 36 -8.70 -1.92 6.54
C VAL A 36 -8.92 -2.59 5.18
N GLU A 37 -10.17 -2.92 4.86
CA GLU A 37 -10.56 -3.50 3.56
C GLU A 37 -10.31 -2.53 2.40
N SER A 38 -10.66 -1.25 2.55
CA SER A 38 -10.43 -0.23 1.53
C SER A 38 -8.94 0.01 1.30
N THR A 39 -8.16 0.04 2.37
CA THR A 39 -6.69 0.16 2.31
C THR A 39 -6.06 -1.07 1.66
N ALA A 40 -6.55 -2.28 1.96
CA ALA A 40 -6.07 -3.51 1.34
C ALA A 40 -6.41 -3.57 -0.17
N LEU A 41 -7.60 -3.12 -0.57
CA LEU A 41 -7.99 -3.00 -1.98
C LEU A 41 -7.14 -1.97 -2.72
N ALA A 42 -6.90 -0.81 -2.10
CA ALA A 42 -6.01 0.23 -2.62
C ALA A 42 -4.56 -0.30 -2.78
N ALA A 43 -4.06 -1.04 -1.78
CA ALA A 43 -2.77 -1.70 -1.87
C ALA A 43 -2.72 -2.73 -3.01
N GLY A 44 -3.76 -3.56 -3.17
CA GLY A 44 -3.86 -4.51 -4.29
C GLY A 44 -3.87 -3.80 -5.65
N TRP A 45 -4.51 -2.63 -5.76
CA TRP A 45 -4.48 -1.82 -6.96
C TRP A 45 -3.06 -1.32 -7.29
N LEU A 46 -2.31 -0.86 -6.29
CA LEU A 46 -0.91 -0.44 -6.46
C LEU A 46 0.03 -1.60 -6.75
N ALA A 47 -0.22 -2.78 -6.16
CA ALA A 47 0.53 -3.99 -6.43
C ALA A 47 0.40 -4.43 -7.90
N ARG A 48 -0.80 -4.29 -8.48
CA ARG A 48 -1.04 -4.48 -9.93
C ARG A 48 -0.19 -3.54 -10.79
N GLU A 49 0.11 -2.34 -10.31
CA GLU A 49 0.95 -1.35 -11.00
C GLU A 49 2.45 -1.45 -10.64
N ASN A 50 2.86 -2.44 -9.83
CA ASN A 50 4.22 -2.60 -9.31
C ASN A 50 4.76 -1.37 -8.56
N LYS A 51 3.87 -0.58 -7.94
CA LYS A 51 4.22 0.66 -7.20
C LYS A 51 4.47 0.44 -5.71
N ILE A 52 4.24 -0.77 -5.22
CA ILE A 52 4.45 -1.12 -3.82
C ILE A 52 4.99 -2.53 -3.69
N CYS A 53 5.66 -2.77 -2.58
CA CYS A 53 6.13 -4.06 -2.13
C CYS A 53 5.29 -4.49 -0.93
N ILE A 54 4.94 -5.78 -0.88
CA ILE A 54 4.18 -6.37 0.22
C ILE A 54 5.12 -7.33 0.94
N GLN A 55 5.34 -7.08 2.24
CA GLN A 55 6.18 -7.92 3.08
C GLN A 55 5.41 -8.34 4.32
N ARG A 56 5.72 -9.53 4.86
CA ARG A 56 5.19 -9.97 6.14
C ARG A 56 6.26 -9.82 7.21
N LYS A 57 6.03 -8.92 8.17
CA LYS A 57 6.94 -8.66 9.29
C LYS A 57 6.20 -8.86 10.60
N ASN A 58 6.76 -9.67 11.50
CA ASN A 58 6.19 -9.95 12.83
C ASN A 58 4.70 -10.38 12.78
N GLY A 59 4.32 -11.17 11.78
CA GLY A 59 2.94 -11.64 11.59
C GLY A 59 2.01 -10.67 10.87
N LEU A 60 2.40 -9.40 10.72
CA LEU A 60 1.61 -8.34 10.06
C LEU A 60 2.06 -8.12 8.61
N ILE A 61 1.13 -7.66 7.77
CA ILE A 61 1.41 -7.24 6.40
C ILE A 61 1.86 -5.77 6.41
N ALA A 62 3.10 -5.55 6.00
CA ALA A 62 3.72 -4.26 5.78
C ALA A 62 3.76 -3.95 4.28
N LEU A 63 3.49 -2.70 3.95
CA LEU A 63 3.65 -2.13 2.63
C LEU A 63 4.91 -1.29 2.60
N SER A 64 5.64 -1.35 1.50
CA SER A 64 6.81 -0.55 1.22
C SER A 64 6.70 0.03 -0.19
N ASP A 65 7.41 1.12 -0.43
CA ASP A 65 7.60 1.67 -1.78
C ASP A 65 8.31 0.70 -2.74
N GLU A 66 8.15 0.89 -4.06
CA GLU A 66 8.80 0.05 -5.09
C GLU A 66 10.32 -0.01 -4.98
N SER A 67 10.95 1.04 -4.45
CA SER A 67 12.40 1.15 -4.27
C SER A 67 12.91 0.32 -3.09
N ALA A 68 12.03 -0.35 -2.33
CA ALA A 68 12.43 -1.22 -1.23
C ALA A 68 13.20 -2.46 -1.69
N PHE A 69 13.14 -2.81 -2.98
CA PHE A 69 14.01 -3.83 -3.56
C PHE A 69 15.24 -3.19 -4.22
N PRO A 70 16.47 -3.46 -3.74
CA PRO A 70 17.68 -2.96 -4.37
C PRO A 70 17.96 -3.57 -5.75
N PHE A 71 17.22 -4.61 -6.15
CA PHE A 71 17.26 -5.20 -7.48
C PHE A 71 15.95 -5.92 -7.79
N SER A 72 15.54 -5.85 -9.05
CA SER A 72 14.40 -6.59 -9.61
C SER A 72 14.92 -7.40 -10.80
N PHE A 73 14.59 -8.69 -10.87
CA PHE A 73 14.88 -9.50 -12.05
C PHE A 73 13.74 -9.33 -13.07
N GLY A 74 14.10 -8.81 -14.25
CA GLY A 74 13.24 -8.73 -15.43
C GLY A 74 13.46 -9.91 -16.36
#